data_AF-A0A529TVL6-F1
#
_entry.id   AF-A0A529TVL6-F1
#
_cell.length_a   1.000
_cell.length_b   1.000
_cell.length_c   1.000
_cell.angle_alpha   90.00
_cell.angle_beta   90.00
_cell.angle_gamma   90.00
#
_symmetry.space_group_name_H-M   'P 1'
#
loop_
_entity.id
_entity.type
_entity.pdbx_description
1 polymer ?
#
loop_
_entity_poly.entity_id
_entity_poly.type
_entity_poly.pdbx_seq_one_letter_code
_entity_poly.pdbx_strand_id
1 'polypeptide(L)' 'MKLLSAQTRIQNDDIRAVMDRLRAEHSDHEIDTGDAGRWEFRMHYGSLNASFDDHGVLVRVAAEDETCLS' A
#
# COMPACT_ATOMS: atom_id res chain seq x y z
N MET A 1 -20.91 -1.22 -2.95
CA MET A 1 -20.40 -0.49 -1.78
C MET A 1 -19.33 0.48 -2.24
N LYS A 2 -19.29 1.70 -1.69
CA LYS A 2 -18.24 2.68 -1.98
C LYS A 2 -17.20 2.53 -0.86
N LEU A 3 -15.98 2.10 -1.20
CA LEU A 3 -14.89 2.00 -0.23
C LEU A 3 -14.47 3.40 0.22
N LEU A 4 -14.18 3.54 1.51
CA LEU A 4 -13.48 4.69 2.07
C LEU A 4 -11.98 4.53 1.80
N SER A 5 -11.26 5.63 1.69
CA SER A 5 -9.81 5.58 1.47
C SER A 5 -9.08 6.63 2.26
N ALA A 6 -7.97 6.25 2.88
CA ALA A 6 -6.98 7.14 3.45
C ALA A 6 -5.66 7.00 2.69
N GLN A 7 -4.89 8.08 2.58
CA GLN A 7 -3.59 8.03 1.94
C GLN A 7 -2.59 8.94 2.66
N THR A 8 -1.33 8.53 2.64
CA THR A 8 -0.21 9.32 3.15
C THR A 8 0.95 9.25 2.19
N ARG A 9 1.68 10.37 2.09
CA ARG A 9 2.89 10.48 1.28
C ARG A 9 4.09 10.55 2.21
N ILE A 10 5.04 9.65 2.01
CA ILE A 10 6.31 9.64 2.74
C ILE A 10 7.40 10.05 1.74
N GLN A 11 8.04 11.18 2.00
CA GLN A 11 9.20 11.66 1.23
C GLN A 11 10.48 11.27 1.96
N ASN A 12 11.15 10.26 1.43
CA ASN A 12 12.42 9.77 1.94
C ASN A 12 13.03 8.87 0.86
N ASP A 13 14.22 9.21 0.37
CA ASP A 13 14.88 8.50 -0.73
C ASP A 13 15.22 7.04 -0.36
N ASP A 14 15.38 6.73 0.94
CA ASP A 14 15.68 5.38 1.44
C ASP A 14 14.43 4.55 1.76
N ILE A 15 13.22 5.09 1.59
CA ILE A 15 11.97 4.39 1.97
C ILE A 15 11.75 3.11 1.18
N ARG A 16 12.32 3.01 -0.02
CA ARG A 16 12.17 1.84 -0.89
C ARG A 16 12.63 0.55 -0.21
N ALA A 17 13.78 0.56 0.46
CA ALA A 17 14.30 -0.63 1.14
C ALA A 17 13.37 -1.11 2.26
N VAL A 18 12.78 -0.19 3.02
CA VAL A 18 11.82 -0.51 4.09
C VAL A 18 10.54 -1.12 3.52
N MET A 19 10.02 -0.53 2.45
CA MET A 19 8.78 -0.98 1.82
C MET A 19 8.97 -2.30 1.06
N ASP A 20 10.13 -2.54 0.45
CA ASP A 20 10.47 -3.81 -0.18
C ASP A 20 10.57 -4.94 0.85
N ARG A 21 11.13 -4.65 2.03
CA ARG A 21 11.14 -5.60 3.16
C ARG A 21 9.73 -5.89 3.66
N LEU A 22 8.90 -4.87 3.88
CA LEU A 22 7.49 -5.04 4.26
C LEU A 22 6.77 -5.93 3.25
N ARG A 23 7.02 -5.72 1.95
CA ARG A 23 6.44 -6.54 0.89
C ARG A 23 6.89 -8.00 0.94
N ALA A 24 8.18 -8.24 1.12
CA ALA A 24 8.71 -9.59 1.24
C ALA A 24 8.15 -10.32 2.48
N GLU A 25 7.93 -9.62 3.59
CA GLU A 25 7.38 -10.20 4.82
C GLU A 25 5.87 -10.56 4.70
N HIS A 26 5.15 -9.96 3.75
CA HIS A 26 3.70 -10.12 3.59
C HIS A 26 3.27 -10.57 2.18
N SER A 27 4.17 -11.19 1.41
CA SER A 27 3.93 -11.56 0.00
C SER A 27 2.72 -12.48 -0.20
N ASP A 28 2.34 -13.27 0.81
CA ASP A 28 1.18 -14.17 0.76
C ASP A 28 -0.15 -13.43 0.53
N HIS A 29 -0.19 -12.13 0.83
CA HIS A 29 -1.36 -11.27 0.64
C HIS A 29 -1.28 -10.42 -0.63
N GLU A 30 -0.20 -10.52 -1.40
CA GLU A 30 0.03 -9.70 -2.58
C GLU A 30 -0.88 -10.05 -3.73
N ILE A 31 -1.43 -9.01 -4.36
CA ILE A 31 -2.17 -9.09 -5.61
C ILE A 31 -1.24 -8.59 -6.71
N ASP A 32 -1.12 -9.37 -7.79
CA ASP A 32 -0.43 -8.92 -9.00
C ASP A 32 -1.20 -7.76 -9.64
N THR A 33 -0.56 -6.58 -9.64
CA THR A 33 -1.10 -5.35 -10.23
C THR A 33 -0.63 -5.15 -11.67
N GLY A 34 0.37 -5.92 -12.13
CA GLY A 34 1.04 -5.73 -13.42
C GLY A 34 1.94 -4.49 -13.52
N ASP A 35 2.13 -3.75 -12.42
CA ASP A 35 2.81 -2.45 -12.42
C ASP A 35 4.12 -2.50 -11.61
N ALA A 36 5.27 -2.40 -12.29
CA ALA A 36 6.58 -2.65 -11.68
C ALA A 36 6.97 -1.66 -10.55
N GLY A 37 6.28 -0.51 -10.46
CA GLY A 37 6.47 0.52 -9.44
C GLY A 37 5.43 0.51 -8.32
N ARG A 38 4.54 -0.48 -8.29
CA ARG A 38 3.44 -0.55 -7.31
C ARG A 38 3.21 -1.99 -6.84
N TRP A 39 2.86 -2.11 -5.58
CA TRP A 39 2.32 -3.36 -5.04
C TRP A 39 1.01 -3.10 -4.29
N GLU A 40 0.21 -4.15 -4.14
CA GLU A 40 -1.05 -4.10 -3.41
C GLU A 40 -1.26 -5.39 -2.62
N PHE A 41 -1.63 -5.26 -1.35
CA PHE A 41 -2.08 -6.37 -0.51
C PHE A 41 -3.60 -6.38 -0.41
N ARG A 42 -4.15 -7.60 -0.49
CA ARG A 42 -5.51 -7.87 -0.06
C ARG A 42 -5.56 -7.93 1.45
N MET A 43 -6.34 -7.03 2.05
CA MET A 43 -6.64 -7.05 3.48
C MET A 43 -8.01 -7.69 3.72
N HIS A 44 -8.29 -8.07 4.96
CA HIS A 44 -9.56 -8.74 5.30
C HIS A 44 -10.80 -7.90 4.98
N TYR A 45 -10.71 -6.57 5.13
CA TYR A 45 -11.80 -5.61 4.90
C TYR A 45 -11.45 -4.52 3.89
N GLY A 46 -10.47 -4.78 3.00
CA GLY A 46 -9.96 -3.73 2.13
C GLY A 46 -8.68 -4.09 1.37
N SER A 47 -7.92 -3.05 1.01
CA SER A 47 -6.59 -3.21 0.42
C SER A 47 -5.61 -2.15 0.91
N LEU A 48 -4.33 -2.51 0.89
CA LEU A 48 -3.21 -1.62 1.14
C LEU A 48 -2.37 -1.59 -0.14
N ASN A 49 -2.16 -0.41 -0.71
CA ASN A 49 -1.26 -0.25 -1.85
C ASN A 49 -0.14 0.74 -1.54
N ALA A 50 0.99 0.52 -2.19
CA ALA A 50 2.11 1.44 -2.21
C ALA A 50 2.55 1.67 -3.65
N SER A 51 2.64 2.94 -4.04
CA SER A 51 3.15 3.36 -5.34
C SER A 51 4.38 4.23 -5.12
N PHE A 52 5.51 3.84 -5.72
CA PHE A 52 6.77 4.57 -5.59
C PHE A 52 6.90 5.65 -6.67
N ASP A 53 7.57 6.74 -6.31
CA ASP A 53 8.06 7.75 -7.24
C ASP A 53 9.52 8.08 -6.93
N ASP A 54 10.06 9.10 -7.59
CA ASP A 54 11.49 9.43 -7.55
C ASP A 54 12.03 9.73 -6.14
N HIS A 55 11.19 10.16 -5.21
CA HIS A 55 11.61 10.64 -3.88
C HIS A 55 10.83 10.04 -2.71
N GLY A 56 10.05 8.99 -2.97
CA GLY A 56 9.29 8.38 -1.89
C GLY A 56 8.20 7.44 -2.34
N VAL A 57 7.18 7.35 -1.49
CA VAL A 57 6.08 6.42 -1.66
C VAL A 57 4.76 7.08 -1.27
N LEU A 58 3.74 6.83 -2.07
CA LEU A 58 2.34 7.06 -1.72
C LEU A 58 1.76 5.76 -1.20
N VAL A 59 1.36 5.74 0.07
CA VAL A 59 0.65 4.62 0.68
C VAL A 59 -0.82 4.96 0.72
N ARG A 60 -1.68 4.05 0.26
CA ARG A 60 -3.13 4.20 0.33
C ARG A 60 -3.76 2.94 0.91
N VAL A 61 -4.67 3.15 1.85
CA VAL A 61 -5.56 2.13 2.40
C VAL A 61 -6.96 2.39 1.84
N ALA A 62 -7.60 1.35 1.33
CA ALA A 62 -9.01 1.36 1.00
C ALA A 62 -9.72 0.36 1.91
N ALA A 63 -10.86 0.73 2.50
CA ALA A 63 -11.59 -0.14 3.40
C ALA A 63 -13.11 0.08 3.30
N GLU A 64 -13.88 -0.90 3.77
CA GLU A 64 -15.34 -0.85 3.76
C GLU A 64 -15.92 0.12 4.80
N ASP A 65 -15.21 0.36 5.90
CA ASP A 65 -15.65 1.19 7.03
C ASP A 65 -14.50 2.03 7.61
N GLU A 66 -14.84 3.15 8.26
CA GLU A 66 -13.87 4.09 8.85
C GLU A 66 -13.06 3.45 9.99
N THR A 67 -13.64 2.51 10.73
CA THR A 67 -12.92 1.76 11.79
C THR A 67 -11.76 0.93 11.26
N CYS A 68 -11.73 0.65 9.95
CA CYS A 68 -10.64 -0.05 9.27
C CYS A 68 -9.58 0.91 8.68
N LEU A 69 -9.76 2.23 8.86
CA LEU A 69 -8.83 3.29 8.42
C LEU A 69 -8.17 4.04 9.57
N SER A 70 -8.70 3.91 10.80
CA SER A 70 -8.26 4.59 12.03
C SER A 70 -7.13 3.87 12.76
#